data_AF-A0A359E3N2-F1
#
_entry.id   AF-A0A359E3N2-F1
#
_cell.length_a   1.000
_cell.length_b   1.000
_cell.length_c   1.000
_cell.angle_alpha   90.00
_cell.angle_beta   90.00
_cell.angle_gamma   90.00
#
_symmetry.space_group_name_H-M   'P 1'
#
loop_
_entity.id
_entity.type
_entity.pdbx_description
1 polymer ?
#
loop_
_entity_poly.entity_id
_entity_poly.type
_entity_poly.pdbx_seq_one_letter_code
_entity_poly.pdbx_strand_id
1 'polypeptide(L)'
;DDEYVESTLFLYVSAGITTVRGMLGYPNQLELKERVNNGEMIGPNLYLAGPSFNGNSVSSPAQAKARVKEHKEEGWDLLKVHPGLTRPEYDAMAETANEIGIHFGGHVPQDVGIVHAIEMGQLTMDHIDGYVAYLDAFEKQERDQKMAEIIQMTKDNGVWIVPTQALWETIIGAADYEAMKQYDELKYIPKAVKQNYFNFADNPGSSYTIGTPEEQAEMRRKLLEEMNNAGVKILMGTDAPQLFSVPGFSIHRELPLMAEAGMTTYEIIESGTKNVGEYFADWDNFGTIAEGQRADLILVEENPLEDLNHIQNHSGVMVQGKWYSREMIDQKLAEIEAYYAN
;
A
#
# COMPACT_ATOMS: atom_id res chain seq x y z
N ASP A 1 1.33 22.08 -6.74
CA ASP A 1 0.56 22.96 -5.86
C ASP A 1 0.94 22.56 -4.46
N ASP A 2 1.58 23.46 -3.73
CA ASP A 2 2.17 23.15 -2.42
C ASP A 2 1.07 22.76 -1.42
N GLU A 3 -0.10 23.42 -1.52
CA GLU A 3 -1.26 23.10 -0.68
C GLU A 3 -1.73 21.66 -0.86
N TYR A 4 -1.72 21.13 -2.09
CA TYR A 4 -2.10 19.74 -2.35
C TYR A 4 -1.15 18.74 -1.67
N VAL A 5 0.15 19.02 -1.71
CA VAL A 5 1.17 18.17 -1.08
C VAL A 5 1.05 18.23 0.45
N GLU A 6 0.97 19.44 1.01
CA GLU A 6 0.84 19.64 2.46
C GLU A 6 -0.47 19.05 3.00
N SER A 7 -1.59 19.29 2.31
CA SER A 7 -2.87 18.66 2.63
C SER A 7 -2.76 17.14 2.62
N THR A 8 -2.22 16.55 1.54
CA THR A 8 -2.08 15.09 1.40
C THR A 8 -1.27 14.48 2.55
N LEU A 9 -0.13 15.08 2.89
CA LEU A 9 0.72 14.61 3.99
C LEU A 9 0.01 14.75 5.34
N PHE A 10 -0.69 15.85 5.54
CA PHE A 10 -1.48 16.07 6.75
C PHE A 10 -2.62 15.06 6.88
N LEU A 11 -3.30 14.70 5.78
CA LEU A 11 -4.41 13.74 5.83
C LEU A 11 -3.97 12.38 6.39
N TYR A 12 -2.77 11.90 6.06
CA TYR A 12 -2.21 10.69 6.70
C TYR A 12 -2.09 10.84 8.22
N VAL A 13 -1.48 11.93 8.69
CA VAL A 13 -1.32 12.20 10.13
C VAL A 13 -2.68 12.33 10.82
N SER A 14 -3.65 12.98 10.16
CA SER A 14 -5.00 13.19 10.67
C SER A 14 -5.80 11.91 10.91
N ALA A 15 -5.42 10.84 10.21
CA ALA A 15 -6.02 9.51 10.29
C ALA A 15 -5.21 8.52 11.16
N GLY A 16 -4.22 9.01 11.93
CA GLY A 16 -3.40 8.17 12.79
C GLY A 16 -2.20 7.50 12.12
N ILE A 17 -1.91 7.83 10.86
CA ILE A 17 -0.80 7.21 10.12
C ILE A 17 0.46 8.04 10.30
N THR A 18 1.46 7.43 10.91
CA THR A 18 2.75 8.06 11.25
C THR A 18 3.86 7.71 10.27
N THR A 19 3.65 6.72 9.40
CA THR A 19 4.63 6.23 8.42
C THR A 19 3.93 5.82 7.13
N VAL A 20 4.49 6.19 5.98
CA VAL A 20 3.99 5.85 4.65
C VAL A 20 5.12 5.35 3.76
N ARG A 21 4.87 4.23 3.09
CA ARG A 21 5.69 3.73 1.98
C ARG A 21 5.10 4.18 0.65
N GLY A 22 5.68 5.20 0.03
CA GLY A 22 5.28 5.66 -1.30
C GLY A 22 5.80 4.72 -2.38
N MET A 23 4.91 4.20 -3.24
CA MET A 23 5.24 3.17 -4.22
C MET A 23 5.37 3.67 -5.66
N LEU A 24 5.46 4.99 -5.88
CA LEU A 24 5.70 5.56 -7.21
C LEU A 24 6.47 6.88 -7.12
N GLY A 25 7.77 6.82 -7.43
CA GLY A 25 8.67 7.97 -7.34
C GLY A 25 8.48 9.00 -8.45
N TYR A 26 8.61 10.27 -8.09
CA TYR A 26 8.64 11.43 -8.99
C TYR A 26 9.76 12.41 -8.60
N PRO A 27 10.20 13.30 -9.53
CA PRO A 27 11.15 14.36 -9.19
C PRO A 27 10.74 15.16 -7.95
N ASN A 28 11.72 15.59 -7.15
CA ASN A 28 11.58 16.35 -5.91
C ASN A 28 10.99 15.61 -4.69
N GLN A 29 10.54 14.35 -4.84
CA GLN A 29 10.00 13.62 -3.68
C GLN A 29 11.08 13.22 -2.66
N LEU A 30 12.34 13.06 -3.08
CA LEU A 30 13.44 12.82 -2.15
C LEU A 30 13.70 14.03 -1.24
N GLU A 31 13.62 15.25 -1.79
CA GLU A 31 13.69 16.49 -0.99
C GLU A 31 12.48 16.60 -0.05
N LEU A 32 11.27 16.25 -0.55
CA LEU A 32 10.07 16.20 0.30
C LEU A 32 10.23 15.21 1.45
N LYS A 33 10.74 14.01 1.19
CA LYS A 33 11.07 13.00 2.20
C LYS A 33 12.01 13.57 3.25
N GLU A 34 13.09 14.23 2.84
CA GLU A 34 14.05 14.84 3.78
C GLU A 34 13.37 15.88 4.68
N ARG A 35 12.60 16.81 4.10
CA ARG A 35 11.88 17.86 4.86
C ARG A 35 10.88 17.28 5.86
N VAL A 36 10.11 16.26 5.45
CA VAL A 36 9.14 15.61 6.34
C VAL A 36 9.82 14.78 7.42
N ASN A 37 10.83 13.97 7.06
CA ASN A 37 11.52 13.12 8.02
C ASN A 37 12.40 13.91 9.01
N ASN A 38 12.82 15.13 8.66
CA ASN A 38 13.49 16.07 9.56
C ASN A 38 12.53 16.95 10.39
N GLY A 39 11.21 16.77 10.23
CA GLY A 39 10.19 17.51 10.98
C GLY A 39 9.97 18.95 10.53
N GLU A 40 10.48 19.34 9.35
CA GLU A 40 10.30 20.68 8.77
C GLU A 40 8.89 20.88 8.18
N MET A 41 8.21 19.77 7.86
CA MET A 41 6.85 19.73 7.34
C MET A 41 6.02 18.73 8.16
N ILE A 42 4.73 19.01 8.35
CA ILE A 42 3.82 18.05 9.00
C ILE A 42 3.50 16.94 8.00
N GLY A 43 3.86 15.70 8.34
CA GLY A 43 3.57 14.53 7.53
C GLY A 43 4.01 13.25 8.23
N PRO A 44 3.64 12.08 7.70
CA PRO A 44 4.16 10.80 8.15
C PRO A 44 5.63 10.65 7.74
N ASN A 45 6.38 9.81 8.45
CA ASN A 45 7.69 9.37 7.98
C ASN A 45 7.56 8.72 6.59
N LEU A 46 8.40 9.12 5.64
CA LEU A 46 8.34 8.67 4.26
C LEU A 46 9.49 7.70 3.94
N TYR A 47 9.12 6.54 3.38
CA TYR A 47 10.01 5.68 2.60
C TYR A 47 9.48 5.62 1.17
N LEU A 48 10.33 5.86 0.19
CA LEU A 48 9.90 6.09 -1.19
C LEU A 48 10.58 5.11 -2.16
N ALA A 49 9.74 4.42 -2.92
CA ALA A 49 10.16 3.70 -4.10
C ALA A 49 10.48 4.70 -5.22
N GLY A 50 11.50 4.39 -6.02
CA GLY A 50 11.83 5.22 -7.18
C GLY A 50 10.81 5.13 -8.33
N PRO A 51 10.98 5.95 -9.37
CA PRO A 51 10.12 5.94 -10.55
C PRO A 51 10.07 4.53 -11.18
N SER A 52 8.87 4.00 -11.40
CA SER A 52 8.68 2.55 -11.60
C SER A 52 9.40 1.95 -12.80
N PHE A 53 9.74 0.66 -12.67
CA PHE A 53 10.19 -0.22 -13.74
C PHE A 53 8.97 -0.88 -14.40
N ASN A 54 8.77 -0.59 -15.69
CA ASN A 54 7.67 -1.04 -16.53
C ASN A 54 8.05 -0.99 -18.02
N GLY A 55 7.19 -1.51 -18.89
CA GLY A 55 7.43 -1.60 -20.35
C GLY A 55 7.57 -0.26 -21.09
N ASN A 56 7.26 0.87 -20.46
CA ASN A 56 7.48 2.21 -21.02
C ASN A 56 8.75 2.90 -20.48
N SER A 57 9.35 2.35 -19.42
CA SER A 57 10.50 2.95 -18.71
C SER A 57 11.80 2.18 -18.92
N VAL A 58 11.69 0.91 -19.31
CA VAL A 58 12.81 0.00 -19.59
C VAL A 58 12.55 -0.65 -20.94
N SER A 59 13.59 -0.69 -21.77
CA SER A 59 13.56 -1.20 -23.15
C SER A 59 14.68 -2.21 -23.44
N SER A 60 15.51 -2.51 -22.44
CA SER A 60 16.53 -3.56 -22.51
C SER A 60 17.03 -3.98 -21.12
N PRO A 61 17.56 -5.21 -20.98
CA PRO A 61 18.24 -5.64 -19.76
C PRO A 61 19.35 -4.69 -19.31
N ALA A 62 20.14 -4.14 -20.24
CA ALA A 62 21.22 -3.21 -19.91
C ALA A 62 20.69 -1.91 -19.30
N GLN A 63 19.58 -1.38 -19.83
CA GLN A 63 18.91 -0.22 -19.25
C GLN A 63 18.35 -0.52 -17.86
N ALA A 64 17.79 -1.72 -17.65
CA ALA A 64 17.31 -2.16 -16.34
C ALA A 64 18.44 -2.12 -15.29
N LYS A 65 19.61 -2.71 -15.60
CA LYS A 65 20.77 -2.70 -14.68
C LYS A 65 21.27 -1.29 -14.37
N ALA A 66 21.35 -0.43 -15.40
CA ALA A 66 21.80 0.95 -15.23
C ALA A 66 20.84 1.74 -14.32
N ARG A 67 19.53 1.59 -14.54
CA ARG A 67 18.49 2.28 -13.77
C ARG A 67 18.45 1.85 -12.30
N VAL A 68 18.68 0.57 -12.00
CA VAL A 68 18.80 0.09 -10.61
C VAL A 68 19.91 0.83 -9.86
N LYS A 69 21.07 0.98 -10.49
CA LYS A 69 22.22 1.68 -9.91
C LYS A 69 21.96 3.16 -9.74
N GLU A 70 21.37 3.80 -10.75
CA GLU A 70 20.92 5.19 -10.70
C GLU A 70 19.98 5.41 -9.52
N HIS A 71 18.96 4.57 -9.33
CA HIS A 71 18.01 4.74 -8.22
C HIS A 71 18.66 4.59 -6.85
N LYS A 72 19.63 3.67 -6.71
CA LYS A 72 20.41 3.52 -5.47
C LYS A 72 21.28 4.76 -5.21
N GLU A 73 21.91 5.31 -6.25
CA GLU A 73 22.75 6.50 -6.17
C GLU A 73 21.94 7.77 -5.85
N GLU A 74 20.73 7.89 -6.39
CA GLU A 74 19.80 8.98 -6.09
C GLU A 74 19.29 8.95 -4.64
N GLY A 75 19.22 7.77 -4.01
CA GLY A 75 18.80 7.60 -2.62
C GLY A 75 17.36 7.13 -2.43
N TRP A 76 16.77 6.48 -3.42
CA TRP A 76 15.49 5.79 -3.25
C TRP A 76 15.64 4.59 -2.31
N ASP A 77 14.62 4.34 -1.47
CA ASP A 77 14.68 3.26 -0.46
C ASP A 77 14.48 1.88 -1.09
N LEU A 78 13.71 1.83 -2.19
CA LEU A 78 13.34 0.60 -2.89
C LEU A 78 12.98 0.87 -4.36
N LEU A 79 12.80 -0.19 -5.13
CA LEU A 79 12.36 -0.13 -6.52
C LEU A 79 10.88 -0.58 -6.64
N LYS A 80 10.08 0.15 -7.43
CA LYS A 80 8.71 -0.26 -7.79
C LYS A 80 8.70 -0.99 -9.12
N VAL A 81 8.06 -2.16 -9.15
CA VAL A 81 7.72 -2.90 -10.36
C VAL A 81 6.25 -2.62 -10.75
N HIS A 82 6.04 -2.29 -12.02
CA HIS A 82 4.75 -2.19 -12.67
C HIS A 82 4.72 -3.11 -13.92
N PRO A 83 3.52 -3.41 -14.48
CA PRO A 83 3.40 -4.31 -15.62
C PRO A 83 4.19 -3.90 -16.87
N GLY A 84 4.49 -4.88 -17.72
CA GLY A 84 5.06 -4.68 -19.06
C GLY A 84 6.57 -4.88 -19.19
N LEU A 85 7.28 -5.26 -18.11
CA LEU A 85 8.65 -5.75 -18.25
C LEU A 85 8.65 -7.14 -18.89
N THR A 86 9.58 -7.36 -19.81
CA THR A 86 9.91 -8.72 -20.28
C THR A 86 10.72 -9.47 -19.23
N ARG A 87 10.74 -10.81 -19.31
CA ARG A 87 11.51 -11.64 -18.39
C ARG A 87 13.01 -11.28 -18.32
N PRO A 88 13.73 -11.08 -19.44
CA PRO A 88 15.14 -10.69 -19.39
C PRO A 88 15.39 -9.31 -18.76
N GLU A 89 14.45 -8.36 -18.90
CA GLU A 89 14.55 -7.04 -18.28
C GLU A 89 14.33 -7.12 -16.77
N TYR A 90 13.33 -7.90 -16.35
CA TYR A 90 13.06 -8.17 -14.95
C TYR A 90 14.24 -8.90 -14.28
N ASP A 91 14.79 -9.94 -14.92
CA ASP A 91 15.93 -10.69 -14.39
C ASP A 91 17.13 -9.78 -14.18
N ALA A 92 17.44 -8.95 -15.18
CA ALA A 92 18.53 -8.00 -15.08
C ALA A 92 18.34 -6.96 -13.96
N MET A 93 17.10 -6.48 -13.77
CA MET A 93 16.76 -5.59 -12.66
C MET A 93 16.95 -6.32 -11.31
N ALA A 94 16.32 -7.47 -11.13
CA ALA A 94 16.31 -8.23 -9.89
C ALA A 94 17.71 -8.70 -9.48
N GLU A 95 18.48 -9.28 -10.41
CA GLU A 95 19.89 -9.66 -10.18
C GLU A 95 20.71 -8.45 -9.70
N THR A 96 20.61 -7.32 -10.40
CA THR A 96 21.37 -6.12 -10.04
C THR A 96 20.93 -5.57 -8.69
N ALA A 97 19.62 -5.60 -8.40
CA ALA A 97 19.07 -5.11 -7.14
C ALA A 97 19.55 -5.95 -5.95
N ASN A 98 19.55 -7.28 -6.11
CA ASN A 98 20.09 -8.22 -5.13
C ASN A 98 21.61 -8.06 -4.95
N GLU A 99 22.36 -7.87 -6.04
CA GLU A 99 23.82 -7.64 -6.00
C GLU A 99 24.21 -6.38 -5.19
N ILE A 100 23.41 -5.31 -5.26
CA ILE A 100 23.71 -4.03 -4.61
C ILE A 100 22.92 -3.78 -3.32
N GLY A 101 22.08 -4.73 -2.89
CA GLY A 101 21.27 -4.62 -1.68
C GLY A 101 20.27 -3.47 -1.74
N ILE A 102 19.41 -3.43 -2.76
CA ILE A 102 18.22 -2.58 -2.79
C ILE A 102 16.97 -3.45 -2.96
N HIS A 103 15.99 -3.29 -2.07
CA HIS A 103 14.75 -4.05 -2.13
C HIS A 103 13.89 -3.60 -3.31
N PHE A 104 13.06 -4.51 -3.81
CA PHE A 104 12.10 -4.21 -4.87
C PHE A 104 10.79 -4.96 -4.64
N GLY A 105 9.70 -4.37 -5.12
CA GLY A 105 8.35 -4.85 -4.90
C GLY A 105 7.34 -4.16 -5.81
N GLY A 106 6.09 -4.60 -5.76
CA GLY A 106 5.04 -4.05 -6.60
C GLY A 106 4.17 -5.11 -7.25
N HIS A 107 3.71 -4.81 -8.46
CA HIS A 107 3.00 -5.78 -9.29
C HIS A 107 3.94 -6.87 -9.77
N VAL A 108 3.35 -7.97 -10.22
CA VAL A 108 4.04 -9.02 -10.96
C VAL A 108 3.76 -8.86 -12.46
N PRO A 109 4.77 -8.58 -13.30
CA PRO A 109 4.56 -8.54 -14.75
C PRO A 109 4.11 -9.91 -15.28
N GLN A 110 3.18 -9.90 -16.24
CA GLN A 110 2.61 -11.13 -16.81
C GLN A 110 3.69 -12.07 -17.39
N ASP A 111 4.66 -11.53 -18.14
CA ASP A 111 5.76 -12.30 -18.74
C ASP A 111 6.72 -12.91 -17.72
N VAL A 112 6.71 -12.40 -16.48
CA VAL A 112 7.58 -12.84 -15.38
C VAL A 112 6.89 -13.99 -14.63
N GLY A 113 5.63 -13.78 -14.22
CA GLY A 113 4.84 -14.73 -13.44
C GLY A 113 5.24 -14.79 -11.95
N ILE A 114 4.26 -15.06 -11.08
CA ILE A 114 4.45 -14.96 -9.62
C ILE A 114 5.53 -15.91 -9.08
N VAL A 115 5.60 -17.13 -9.58
CA VAL A 115 6.60 -18.13 -9.16
C VAL A 115 8.01 -17.59 -9.36
N HIS A 116 8.31 -17.07 -10.56
CA HIS A 116 9.63 -16.54 -10.88
C HIS A 116 9.92 -15.25 -10.12
N ALA A 117 8.92 -14.38 -9.92
CA ALA A 117 9.09 -13.17 -9.13
C ALA A 117 9.49 -13.48 -7.68
N ILE A 118 8.91 -14.53 -7.07
CA ILE A 118 9.30 -15.03 -5.75
C ILE A 118 10.75 -15.57 -5.80
N GLU A 119 11.09 -16.41 -6.78
CA GLU A 119 12.45 -16.99 -6.94
C GLU A 119 13.54 -15.92 -7.10
N MET A 120 13.22 -14.81 -7.77
CA MET A 120 14.13 -13.69 -7.99
C MET A 120 14.25 -12.76 -6.78
N GLY A 121 13.47 -12.98 -5.72
CA GLY A 121 13.57 -12.23 -4.47
C GLY A 121 12.76 -10.93 -4.44
N GLN A 122 11.66 -10.82 -5.21
CA GLN A 122 10.76 -9.68 -5.06
C GLN A 122 10.13 -9.69 -3.67
N LEU A 123 10.51 -8.70 -2.85
CA LEU A 123 10.27 -8.73 -1.41
C LEU A 123 8.82 -8.42 -1.06
N THR A 124 8.14 -7.55 -1.81
CA THR A 124 6.70 -7.32 -1.64
C THR A 124 5.92 -7.60 -2.92
N MET A 125 4.85 -8.37 -2.75
CA MET A 125 3.81 -8.56 -3.76
C MET A 125 2.64 -7.68 -3.39
N ASP A 126 2.51 -6.58 -4.10
CA ASP A 126 1.39 -5.69 -3.92
C ASP A 126 0.17 -6.31 -4.63
N HIS A 127 -1.02 -5.99 -4.14
CA HIS A 127 -2.30 -6.24 -4.82
C HIS A 127 -2.75 -7.69 -4.97
N ILE A 128 -2.00 -8.72 -4.58
CA ILE A 128 -2.39 -10.15 -4.74
C ILE A 128 -2.71 -10.54 -6.21
N ASP A 129 -2.56 -9.62 -7.17
CA ASP A 129 -3.03 -9.75 -8.55
C ASP A 129 -2.24 -10.82 -9.31
N GLY A 130 -0.93 -10.91 -9.07
CA GLY A 130 -0.08 -11.99 -9.59
C GLY A 130 -0.50 -13.38 -9.12
N TYR A 131 -1.04 -13.51 -7.89
CA TYR A 131 -1.55 -14.77 -7.36
C TYR A 131 -2.88 -15.14 -7.99
N VAL A 132 -3.79 -14.18 -8.12
CA VAL A 132 -5.07 -14.38 -8.81
C VAL A 132 -4.81 -14.82 -10.25
N ALA A 133 -3.96 -14.10 -10.99
CA ALA A 133 -3.62 -14.43 -12.37
C ALA A 133 -2.97 -15.82 -12.51
N TYR A 134 -2.14 -16.23 -11.55
CA TYR A 134 -1.56 -17.58 -11.52
C TYR A 134 -2.62 -18.66 -11.30
N LEU A 135 -3.57 -18.42 -10.41
CA LEU A 135 -4.60 -19.40 -10.04
C LEU A 135 -5.73 -19.53 -11.06
N ASP A 136 -5.90 -18.53 -11.94
CA ASP A 136 -6.84 -18.58 -13.07
C ASP A 136 -6.55 -19.76 -14.02
N ALA A 137 -5.29 -20.17 -14.13
CA ALA A 137 -4.89 -21.29 -14.97
C ALA A 137 -5.35 -22.68 -14.46
N PHE A 138 -5.90 -22.77 -13.25
CA PHE A 138 -6.24 -24.02 -12.59
C PHE A 138 -7.70 -24.09 -12.17
N GLU A 139 -8.25 -25.30 -12.06
CA GLU A 139 -9.66 -25.53 -11.73
C GLU A 139 -9.83 -26.32 -10.42
N LYS A 140 -10.84 -25.93 -9.63
CA LYS A 140 -11.32 -26.69 -8.46
C LYS A 140 -10.19 -27.19 -7.53
N GLN A 141 -10.09 -28.51 -7.35
CA GLN A 141 -9.13 -29.15 -6.46
C GLN A 141 -7.67 -28.87 -6.85
N GLU A 142 -7.38 -28.74 -8.15
CA GLU A 142 -6.04 -28.37 -8.60
C GLU A 142 -5.71 -26.93 -8.20
N ARG A 143 -6.68 -26.01 -8.31
CA ARG A 143 -6.52 -24.63 -7.85
C ARG A 143 -6.26 -24.55 -6.35
N ASP A 144 -7.00 -25.31 -5.54
CA ASP A 144 -6.78 -25.34 -4.08
C ASP A 144 -5.38 -25.88 -3.74
N GLN A 145 -4.92 -26.93 -4.43
CA GLN A 145 -3.55 -27.43 -4.26
C GLN A 145 -2.51 -26.38 -4.67
N LYS A 146 -2.68 -25.73 -5.82
CA LYS A 146 -1.76 -24.71 -6.33
C LYS A 146 -1.72 -23.46 -5.46
N MET A 147 -2.85 -23.11 -4.84
CA MET A 147 -2.95 -22.05 -3.84
C MET A 147 -2.11 -22.37 -2.60
N ALA A 148 -2.26 -23.58 -2.04
CA ALA A 148 -1.44 -24.00 -0.90
C ALA A 148 0.06 -24.01 -1.23
N GLU A 149 0.43 -24.51 -2.41
CA GLU A 149 1.83 -24.53 -2.88
C GLU A 149 2.42 -23.11 -2.99
N ILE A 150 1.71 -22.16 -3.62
CA ILE A 150 2.24 -20.80 -3.83
C ILE A 150 2.25 -19.97 -2.54
N ILE A 151 1.32 -20.21 -1.61
CA ILE A 151 1.33 -19.60 -0.28
C ILE A 151 2.53 -20.10 0.53
N GLN A 152 2.80 -21.41 0.51
CA GLN A 152 3.97 -21.97 1.19
C GLN A 152 5.27 -21.42 0.59
N MET A 153 5.36 -21.34 -0.73
CA MET A 153 6.51 -20.73 -1.41
C MET A 153 6.69 -19.26 -1.03
N THR A 154 5.61 -18.49 -0.94
CA THR A 154 5.63 -17.08 -0.49
C THR A 154 6.21 -16.96 0.91
N LYS A 155 5.75 -17.80 1.84
CA LYS A 155 6.25 -17.85 3.22
C LYS A 155 7.73 -18.23 3.30
N ASP A 156 8.12 -19.30 2.60
CA ASP A 156 9.48 -19.84 2.67
C ASP A 156 10.53 -18.88 2.09
N ASN A 157 10.12 -17.99 1.18
CA ASN A 157 10.97 -16.95 0.62
C ASN A 157 10.86 -15.60 1.34
N GLY A 158 10.12 -15.52 2.46
CA GLY A 158 10.01 -14.30 3.26
C GLY A 158 9.34 -13.13 2.54
N VAL A 159 8.46 -13.43 1.58
CA VAL A 159 7.74 -12.41 0.80
C VAL A 159 6.63 -11.79 1.65
N TRP A 160 6.48 -10.48 1.54
CA TRP A 160 5.44 -9.70 2.22
C TRP A 160 4.30 -9.40 1.26
N ILE A 161 3.07 -9.44 1.77
CA ILE A 161 1.85 -9.19 0.99
C ILE A 161 1.28 -7.83 1.35
N VAL A 162 0.93 -7.02 0.32
CA VAL A 162 0.17 -5.78 0.50
C VAL A 162 -1.19 -5.92 -0.20
N PRO A 163 -2.29 -6.18 0.52
CA PRO A 163 -3.52 -6.69 -0.09
C PRO A 163 -4.29 -5.63 -0.90
N THR A 164 -4.43 -4.41 -0.39
CA THR A 164 -5.16 -3.30 -1.04
C THR A 164 -6.61 -3.67 -1.45
N GLN A 165 -7.31 -4.45 -0.62
CA GLN A 165 -8.63 -5.00 -0.95
C GLN A 165 -9.63 -3.91 -1.35
N ALA A 166 -9.69 -2.79 -0.63
CA ALA A 166 -10.66 -1.73 -0.88
C ALA A 166 -10.54 -1.14 -2.29
N LEU A 167 -9.30 -0.92 -2.74
CA LEU A 167 -9.04 -0.47 -4.10
C LEU A 167 -9.45 -1.53 -5.11
N TRP A 168 -9.14 -2.79 -4.85
CA TRP A 168 -9.40 -3.85 -5.83
C TRP A 168 -10.87 -4.14 -6.01
N GLU A 169 -11.70 -4.09 -4.96
CA GLU A 169 -13.16 -4.15 -5.14
C GLU A 169 -13.66 -3.00 -6.04
N THR A 170 -13.05 -1.82 -5.93
CA THR A 170 -13.33 -0.67 -6.81
C THR A 170 -12.91 -0.95 -8.25
N ILE A 171 -11.70 -1.43 -8.49
CA ILE A 171 -11.14 -1.59 -9.85
C ILE A 171 -11.83 -2.74 -10.60
N ILE A 172 -12.11 -3.85 -9.93
CA ILE A 172 -12.74 -5.03 -10.57
C ILE A 172 -14.24 -4.85 -10.76
N GLY A 173 -14.85 -3.86 -10.09
CA GLY A 173 -16.29 -3.59 -10.17
C GLY A 173 -17.15 -4.38 -9.21
N ALA A 174 -16.60 -4.81 -8.08
CA ALA A 174 -17.33 -5.46 -7.00
C ALA A 174 -17.85 -4.47 -5.94
N ALA A 175 -17.37 -3.22 -5.94
CA ALA A 175 -17.74 -2.21 -4.97
C ALA A 175 -19.12 -1.57 -5.24
N ASP A 176 -19.74 -1.04 -4.18
CA ASP A 176 -20.94 -0.20 -4.28
C ASP A 176 -20.58 1.25 -4.60
N TYR A 177 -20.56 1.57 -5.90
CA TYR A 177 -20.20 2.91 -6.38
C TYR A 177 -21.11 4.04 -5.89
N GLU A 178 -22.40 3.77 -5.62
CA GLU A 178 -23.31 4.82 -5.12
C GLU A 178 -23.00 5.15 -3.66
N ALA A 179 -22.69 4.13 -2.84
CA ALA A 179 -22.19 4.34 -1.49
C ALA A 179 -20.85 5.09 -1.50
N MET A 180 -19.94 4.74 -2.41
CA MET A 180 -18.62 5.39 -2.52
C MET A 180 -18.70 6.90 -2.84
N LYS A 181 -19.70 7.33 -3.61
CA LYS A 181 -19.92 8.76 -3.90
C LYS A 181 -20.30 9.57 -2.65
N GLN A 182 -20.72 8.90 -1.57
CA GLN A 182 -21.13 9.52 -0.30
C GLN A 182 -20.02 9.50 0.76
N TYR A 183 -18.83 9.03 0.44
CA TYR A 183 -17.69 9.07 1.36
C TYR A 183 -17.40 10.50 1.84
N ASP A 184 -17.38 10.69 3.17
CA ASP A 184 -17.23 12.00 3.80
C ASP A 184 -15.88 12.64 3.47
N GLU A 185 -14.83 11.82 3.40
CA GLU A 185 -13.47 12.25 3.11
C GLU A 185 -13.27 12.83 1.70
N LEU A 186 -14.25 12.66 0.79
CA LEU A 186 -14.22 13.29 -0.54
C LEU A 186 -14.27 14.82 -0.47
N LYS A 187 -14.57 15.41 0.69
CA LYS A 187 -14.48 16.86 0.93
C LYS A 187 -13.04 17.36 1.10
N TYR A 188 -12.07 16.46 1.33
CA TYR A 188 -10.67 16.79 1.55
C TYR A 188 -9.78 16.65 0.30
N ILE A 189 -10.37 16.48 -0.88
CA ILE A 189 -9.62 16.33 -2.13
C ILE A 189 -10.03 17.37 -3.17
N PRO A 190 -9.15 17.71 -4.13
CA PRO A 190 -9.50 18.65 -5.19
C PRO A 190 -10.74 18.21 -5.96
N LYS A 191 -11.61 19.18 -6.30
CA LYS A 191 -12.83 18.96 -7.09
C LYS A 191 -12.60 18.17 -8.38
N ALA A 192 -11.48 18.42 -9.06
CA ALA A 192 -11.11 17.70 -10.28
C ALA A 192 -10.85 16.20 -10.01
N VAL A 193 -10.18 15.87 -8.91
CA VAL A 193 -9.93 14.47 -8.49
C VAL A 193 -11.25 13.79 -8.12
N LYS A 194 -12.09 14.46 -7.31
CA LYS A 194 -13.43 13.98 -6.96
C LYS A 194 -14.29 13.71 -8.20
N GLN A 195 -14.27 14.62 -9.17
CA GLN A 195 -15.01 14.43 -10.42
C GLN A 195 -14.49 13.25 -11.23
N ASN A 196 -13.17 13.01 -11.25
CA ASN A 196 -12.60 11.84 -11.92
C ASN A 196 -13.09 10.52 -11.27
N TYR A 197 -13.18 10.47 -9.93
CA TYR A 197 -13.75 9.31 -9.24
C TYR A 197 -15.23 9.10 -9.61
N PHE A 198 -16.02 10.17 -9.68
CA PHE A 198 -17.43 10.09 -10.07
C PHE A 198 -17.61 9.64 -11.51
N ASN A 199 -16.79 10.16 -12.43
CA ASN A 199 -16.79 9.73 -13.83
C ASN A 199 -16.47 8.24 -13.98
N PHE A 200 -15.51 7.73 -13.18
CA PHE A 200 -15.21 6.30 -13.14
C PHE A 200 -16.40 5.51 -12.58
N ALA A 201 -16.98 5.94 -11.46
CA ALA A 201 -18.14 5.27 -10.86
C ALA A 201 -19.36 5.21 -11.79
N ASP A 202 -19.57 6.25 -12.61
CA ASP A 202 -20.67 6.28 -13.60
C ASP A 202 -20.40 5.37 -14.80
N ASN A 203 -19.14 5.11 -15.14
CA ASN A 203 -18.72 4.30 -16.28
C ASN A 203 -17.49 3.46 -15.91
N PRO A 204 -17.63 2.43 -15.05
CA PRO A 204 -16.50 1.70 -14.54
C PRO A 204 -15.83 0.92 -15.67
N GLY A 205 -14.56 1.26 -15.93
CA GLY A 205 -13.70 0.49 -16.82
C GLY A 205 -13.14 -0.71 -16.07
N SER A 206 -14.00 -1.66 -15.67
CA SER A 206 -13.57 -2.80 -14.89
C SER A 206 -12.81 -3.82 -15.73
N SER A 207 -11.74 -4.36 -15.14
CA SER A 207 -11.01 -5.50 -15.68
C SER A 207 -10.75 -6.46 -14.53
N TYR A 208 -11.27 -7.67 -14.67
CA TYR A 208 -11.03 -8.79 -13.77
C TYR A 208 -10.46 -9.95 -14.60
N THR A 209 -9.78 -10.86 -13.91
CA THR A 209 -9.06 -11.99 -14.49
C THR A 209 -9.90 -13.26 -14.44
N ILE A 210 -10.63 -13.49 -13.33
CA ILE A 210 -11.38 -14.72 -13.09
C ILE A 210 -12.88 -14.41 -12.93
N GLY A 211 -13.73 -15.21 -13.57
CA GLY A 211 -15.14 -15.34 -13.18
C GLY A 211 -15.97 -14.07 -13.36
N THR A 212 -16.58 -13.59 -12.27
CA THR A 212 -17.21 -12.27 -12.16
C THR A 212 -16.44 -11.38 -11.19
N PRO A 213 -16.71 -10.05 -11.13
CA PRO A 213 -16.13 -9.17 -10.11
C PRO A 213 -16.27 -9.72 -8.68
N GLU A 214 -17.44 -10.26 -8.33
CA GLU A 214 -17.74 -10.81 -7.01
C GLU A 214 -16.96 -12.11 -6.75
N GLU A 215 -16.87 -12.99 -7.75
CA GLU A 215 -16.09 -14.24 -7.64
C GLU A 215 -14.59 -13.94 -7.48
N GLN A 216 -14.08 -12.92 -8.16
CA GLN A 216 -12.70 -12.47 -7.98
C GLN A 216 -12.48 -11.80 -6.63
N ALA A 217 -13.41 -10.98 -6.15
CA ALA A 217 -13.34 -10.41 -4.80
C ALA A 217 -13.26 -11.52 -3.73
N GLU A 218 -14.09 -12.56 -3.88
CA GLU A 218 -14.08 -13.72 -2.99
C GLU A 218 -12.77 -14.50 -3.04
N MET A 219 -12.21 -14.73 -4.23
CA MET A 219 -10.89 -15.35 -4.39
C MET A 219 -9.80 -14.57 -3.66
N ARG A 220 -9.84 -13.23 -3.74
CA ARG A 220 -8.87 -12.35 -3.08
C ARG A 220 -9.01 -12.35 -1.57
N ARG A 221 -10.24 -12.41 -1.05
CA ARG A 221 -10.50 -12.61 0.39
C ARG A 221 -9.96 -13.95 0.86
N LYS A 222 -10.30 -15.05 0.18
CA LYS A 222 -9.78 -16.40 0.50
C LYS A 222 -8.25 -16.46 0.46
N LEU A 223 -7.61 -15.85 -0.53
CA LEU A 223 -6.14 -15.79 -0.60
C LEU A 223 -5.54 -15.06 0.61
N LEU A 224 -6.11 -13.91 0.99
CA LEU A 224 -5.66 -13.17 2.16
C LEU A 224 -5.84 -13.97 3.45
N GLU A 225 -6.99 -14.64 3.61
CA GLU A 225 -7.27 -15.54 4.73
C GLU A 225 -6.22 -16.65 4.85
N GLU A 226 -6.01 -17.41 3.77
CA GLU A 226 -5.10 -18.55 3.74
C GLU A 226 -3.64 -18.12 3.92
N MET A 227 -3.25 -16.97 3.36
CA MET A 227 -1.93 -16.37 3.58
C MET A 227 -1.72 -16.00 5.06
N ASN A 228 -2.70 -15.33 5.68
CA ASN A 228 -2.64 -14.99 7.10
C ASN A 228 -2.56 -16.25 7.97
N ASN A 229 -3.44 -17.23 7.74
CA ASN A 229 -3.47 -18.51 8.46
C ASN A 229 -2.18 -19.31 8.32
N ALA A 230 -1.54 -19.24 7.14
CA ALA A 230 -0.24 -19.86 6.91
C ALA A 230 0.91 -19.11 7.60
N GLY A 231 0.70 -17.88 8.09
CA GLY A 231 1.72 -17.03 8.70
C GLY A 231 2.61 -16.32 7.67
N VAL A 232 2.09 -16.08 6.46
CA VAL A 232 2.71 -15.14 5.51
C VAL A 232 2.60 -13.74 6.11
N LYS A 233 3.66 -12.94 5.98
CA LYS A 233 3.69 -11.60 6.53
C LYS A 233 2.89 -10.63 5.67
N ILE A 234 2.02 -9.85 6.31
CA ILE A 234 1.13 -8.88 5.66
C ILE A 234 1.51 -7.47 6.12
N LEU A 235 1.58 -6.54 5.16
CA LEU A 235 1.70 -5.11 5.38
C LEU A 235 0.38 -4.45 4.98
N MET A 236 -0.21 -3.68 5.88
CA MET A 236 -1.41 -2.91 5.58
C MET A 236 -1.11 -1.80 4.56
N GLY A 237 -1.95 -1.66 3.53
CA GLY A 237 -1.79 -0.62 2.53
C GLY A 237 -3.04 -0.47 1.65
N THR A 238 -3.21 0.72 1.07
CA THR A 238 -4.44 1.09 0.32
C THR A 238 -4.21 1.62 -1.09
N ASP A 239 -2.93 1.72 -1.50
CA ASP A 239 -2.50 2.38 -2.73
C ASP A 239 -2.95 3.86 -2.85
N ALA A 240 -3.15 4.54 -1.72
CA ALA A 240 -3.54 5.95 -1.77
C ALA A 240 -2.39 6.86 -2.26
N PRO A 241 -2.68 7.90 -3.06
CA PRO A 241 -3.97 8.21 -3.67
C PRO A 241 -4.25 7.41 -4.95
N GLN A 242 -5.42 6.77 -5.01
CA GLN A 242 -5.96 6.07 -6.20
C GLN A 242 -7.48 6.25 -6.27
N LEU A 243 -8.18 5.60 -7.22
CA LEU A 243 -9.64 5.67 -7.35
C LEU A 243 -10.36 5.47 -6.01
N PHE A 244 -11.06 6.50 -5.56
CA PHE A 244 -11.72 6.59 -4.25
C PHE A 244 -10.81 6.35 -3.03
N SER A 245 -9.51 6.09 -3.19
CA SER A 245 -8.55 5.86 -2.11
C SER A 245 -7.96 7.19 -1.64
N VAL A 246 -8.69 7.91 -0.78
CA VAL A 246 -8.22 9.19 -0.21
C VAL A 246 -7.06 8.93 0.77
N PRO A 247 -5.95 9.69 0.70
CA PRO A 247 -4.85 9.64 1.66
C PRO A 247 -5.35 9.69 3.10
N GLY A 248 -4.78 8.86 3.96
CA GLY A 248 -5.22 8.72 5.35
C GLY A 248 -6.48 7.87 5.49
N PHE A 249 -7.61 8.37 5.00
CA PHE A 249 -8.94 7.82 5.29
C PHE A 249 -9.21 6.45 4.65
N SER A 250 -8.57 6.17 3.50
CA SER A 250 -8.74 4.89 2.81
C SER A 250 -8.39 3.66 3.66
N ILE A 251 -7.47 3.82 4.62
CA ILE A 251 -7.06 2.73 5.52
C ILE A 251 -8.25 2.19 6.31
N HIS A 252 -9.18 3.05 6.72
CA HIS A 252 -10.34 2.67 7.53
C HIS A 252 -11.35 1.80 6.76
N ARG A 253 -11.25 1.76 5.42
CA ARG A 253 -12.02 0.83 4.58
C ARG A 253 -11.27 -0.47 4.30
N GLU A 254 -9.95 -0.45 4.39
CA GLU A 254 -9.15 -1.69 4.30
C GLU A 254 -9.36 -2.56 5.54
N LEU A 255 -9.42 -1.95 6.73
CA LEU A 255 -9.62 -2.65 8.01
C LEU A 255 -10.81 -3.65 8.02
N PRO A 256 -12.05 -3.26 7.69
CA PRO A 256 -13.18 -4.20 7.67
C PRO A 256 -13.00 -5.29 6.61
N LEU A 257 -12.41 -5.00 5.45
CA LEU A 257 -12.19 -6.01 4.40
C LEU A 257 -11.15 -7.06 4.80
N MET A 258 -10.14 -6.67 5.58
CA MET A 258 -9.20 -7.62 6.18
C MET A 258 -9.88 -8.49 7.25
N ALA A 259 -10.81 -7.93 8.02
CA ALA A 259 -11.59 -8.68 9.00
C ALA A 259 -12.58 -9.65 8.32
N GLU A 260 -13.22 -9.22 7.23
CA GLU A 260 -14.08 -10.07 6.40
C GLU A 260 -13.32 -11.23 5.75
N ALA A 261 -12.03 -11.04 5.47
CA ALA A 261 -11.11 -12.10 5.06
C ALA A 261 -10.64 -13.00 6.23
N GLY A 262 -11.24 -12.88 7.43
CA GLY A 262 -10.98 -13.78 8.55
C GLY A 262 -9.79 -13.40 9.45
N MET A 263 -9.12 -12.27 9.21
CA MET A 263 -8.08 -11.79 10.12
C MET A 263 -8.68 -11.27 11.42
N THR A 264 -8.04 -11.57 12.55
CA THR A 264 -8.42 -11.01 13.85
C THR A 264 -8.06 -9.52 13.94
N THR A 265 -8.73 -8.78 14.83
CA THR A 265 -8.41 -7.36 15.08
C THR A 265 -6.95 -7.15 15.46
N TYR A 266 -6.35 -8.09 16.20
CA TYR A 266 -4.92 -8.05 16.55
C TYR A 266 -4.02 -8.20 15.31
N GLU A 267 -4.28 -9.20 14.45
CA GLU A 267 -3.47 -9.42 13.23
C GLU A 267 -3.56 -8.23 12.27
N ILE A 268 -4.74 -7.61 12.18
CA ILE A 268 -4.94 -6.40 11.38
C ILE A 268 -4.09 -5.26 11.94
N ILE A 269 -4.14 -4.98 13.24
CA ILE A 269 -3.30 -3.94 13.87
C ILE A 269 -1.82 -4.28 13.71
N GLU A 270 -1.43 -5.54 13.89
CA GLU A 270 -0.05 -6.01 13.71
C GLU A 270 0.46 -5.72 12.29
N SER A 271 -0.38 -5.96 11.28
CA SER A 271 -0.05 -5.72 9.87
C SER A 271 0.22 -4.25 9.53
N GLY A 272 -0.37 -3.31 10.27
CA GLY A 272 -0.18 -1.86 10.10
C GLY A 272 0.86 -1.24 11.03
N THR A 273 1.42 -2.01 11.97
CA THR A 273 2.34 -1.50 13.01
C THR A 273 3.63 -2.32 13.07
N LYS A 274 3.64 -3.40 13.84
CA LYS A 274 4.81 -4.24 14.08
C LYS A 274 5.37 -4.81 12.79
N ASN A 275 4.52 -5.32 11.89
CA ASN A 275 4.98 -5.87 10.61
C ASN A 275 5.65 -4.81 9.73
N VAL A 276 5.14 -3.57 9.74
CA VAL A 276 5.76 -2.45 9.03
C VAL A 276 7.12 -2.10 9.64
N GLY A 277 7.20 -2.06 10.98
CA GLY A 277 8.47 -1.88 11.69
C GLY A 277 9.49 -2.98 11.39
N GLU A 278 9.06 -4.23 11.34
CA GLU A 278 9.89 -5.39 10.96
C GLU A 278 10.39 -5.29 9.51
N TYR A 279 9.52 -4.88 8.58
CA TYR A 279 9.90 -4.71 7.16
C TYR A 279 10.99 -3.64 6.96
N PHE A 280 10.99 -2.57 7.75
CA PHE A 280 11.98 -1.49 7.68
C PHE A 280 13.11 -1.60 8.71
N ALA A 281 13.24 -2.73 9.42
CA ALA A 281 14.14 -2.87 10.57
C ALA A 281 15.64 -2.66 10.27
N ASP A 282 16.06 -2.83 9.02
CA ASP A 282 17.44 -2.56 8.59
C ASP A 282 17.76 -1.05 8.45
N TRP A 283 16.72 -0.21 8.41
CA TRP A 283 16.85 1.24 8.18
C TRP A 283 16.34 2.08 9.34
N ASP A 284 15.41 1.56 10.13
CA ASP A 284 14.74 2.31 11.19
C ASP A 284 14.20 1.39 12.30
N ASN A 285 13.79 1.99 13.42
CA ASN A 285 13.33 1.27 14.61
C ASN A 285 12.01 1.84 15.13
N PHE A 286 10.90 1.25 14.69
CA PHE A 286 9.53 1.65 15.05
C PHE A 286 8.56 0.47 14.93
N GLY A 287 7.26 0.74 15.09
CA GLY A 287 6.18 -0.23 14.85
C GLY A 287 5.66 -0.92 16.11
N THR A 288 6.35 -0.78 17.24
CA THR A 288 5.87 -1.24 18.55
C THR A 288 6.05 -0.15 19.60
N ILE A 289 5.48 -0.34 20.80
CA ILE A 289 5.75 0.55 21.93
C ILE A 289 6.85 -0.08 22.78
N ALA A 290 8.09 0.35 22.54
CA ALA A 290 9.27 -0.12 23.26
C ALA A 290 10.30 0.99 23.44
N GLU A 291 11.10 0.90 24.51
CA GLU A 291 12.18 1.86 24.77
C GLU A 291 13.17 1.89 23.60
N GLY A 292 13.55 3.10 23.17
CA GLY A 292 14.49 3.32 22.06
C GLY A 292 13.86 3.28 20.67
N GLN A 293 12.57 2.96 20.53
CA GLN A 293 11.84 3.13 19.26
C GLN A 293 11.43 4.58 19.03
N ARG A 294 11.23 4.94 17.76
CA ARG A 294 10.71 6.25 17.35
C ARG A 294 9.36 6.52 18.02
N ALA A 295 9.17 7.73 18.53
CA ALA A 295 7.96 8.14 19.23
C ALA A 295 6.81 8.43 18.23
N ASP A 296 6.31 7.38 17.62
CA ASP A 296 5.17 7.36 16.71
C ASP A 296 4.02 6.61 17.39
N LEU A 297 3.00 7.34 17.84
CA LEU A 297 1.94 6.80 18.70
C LEU A 297 0.58 7.32 18.24
N ILE A 298 -0.45 6.48 18.40
CA ILE A 298 -1.85 6.90 18.33
C ILE A 298 -2.48 6.69 19.71
N LEU A 299 -3.19 7.70 20.20
CA LEU A 299 -3.94 7.58 21.46
C LEU A 299 -5.42 7.41 21.13
N VAL A 300 -5.97 6.26 21.48
CA VAL A 300 -7.39 5.92 21.32
C VAL A 300 -8.08 5.89 22.68
N GLU A 301 -9.34 6.28 22.74
CA GLU A 301 -10.13 6.31 23.98
C GLU A 301 -10.68 4.93 24.35
N GLU A 302 -10.99 4.14 23.33
CA GLU A 302 -11.61 2.83 23.45
C GLU A 302 -10.69 1.73 22.90
N ASN A 303 -10.92 0.48 23.31
CA ASN A 303 -10.07 -0.65 22.97
C ASN A 303 -10.23 -1.02 21.48
N PRO A 304 -9.19 -0.87 20.63
CA PRO A 304 -9.30 -1.16 19.21
C PRO A 304 -9.32 -2.66 18.89
N LEU A 305 -9.05 -3.53 19.89
CA LEU A 305 -9.21 -4.98 19.75
C LEU A 305 -10.67 -5.42 19.79
N GLU A 306 -11.57 -4.58 20.32
CA GLU A 306 -13.01 -4.82 20.38
C GLU A 306 -13.74 -4.27 19.14
N ASP A 307 -13.34 -3.09 18.67
CA ASP A 307 -13.82 -2.49 17.42
C ASP A 307 -12.69 -1.67 16.77
N LEU A 308 -12.34 -1.99 15.52
CA LEU A 308 -11.32 -1.29 14.75
C LEU A 308 -11.71 0.17 14.45
N ASN A 309 -13.00 0.52 14.51
CA ASN A 309 -13.46 1.90 14.37
C ASN A 309 -12.89 2.84 15.46
N HIS A 310 -12.49 2.30 16.62
CA HIS A 310 -11.85 3.10 17.67
C HIS A 310 -10.51 3.70 17.22
N ILE A 311 -9.86 3.13 16.20
CA ILE A 311 -8.65 3.70 15.59
C ILE A 311 -8.96 5.05 14.93
N GLN A 312 -10.11 5.17 14.25
CA GLN A 312 -10.52 6.41 13.58
C GLN A 312 -10.87 7.52 14.58
N ASN A 313 -11.35 7.15 15.78
CA ASN A 313 -11.79 8.08 16.83
C ASN A 313 -10.68 8.36 17.86
N HIS A 314 -9.45 8.59 17.39
CA HIS A 314 -8.31 8.82 18.28
C HIS A 314 -8.31 10.23 18.90
N SER A 315 -7.85 10.35 20.15
CA SER A 315 -7.67 11.64 20.85
C SER A 315 -6.48 12.45 20.32
N GLY A 316 -5.58 11.80 19.57
CA GLY A 316 -4.48 12.48 18.88
C GLY A 316 -3.40 11.52 18.43
N VAL A 317 -2.41 12.09 17.74
CA VAL A 317 -1.36 11.35 17.04
C VAL A 317 -0.02 11.98 17.40
N MET A 318 0.97 11.14 17.67
CA MET A 318 2.35 11.54 17.85
C MET A 318 3.15 11.08 16.63
N VAL A 319 3.87 12.00 15.99
CA VAL A 319 4.80 11.69 14.90
C VAL A 319 6.15 12.24 15.29
N GLN A 320 7.19 11.40 15.30
CA GLN A 320 8.56 11.77 15.65
C GLN A 320 8.65 12.51 17.01
N GLY A 321 7.82 12.14 17.98
CA GLY A 321 7.76 12.78 19.30
C GLY A 321 6.98 14.10 19.37
N LYS A 322 6.41 14.58 18.26
CA LYS A 322 5.56 15.77 18.22
C LYS A 322 4.09 15.36 18.31
N TRP A 323 3.39 15.91 19.30
CA TRP A 323 1.98 15.62 19.56
C TRP A 323 1.05 16.53 18.73
N TYR A 324 0.08 15.90 18.08
CA TYR A 324 -1.02 16.52 17.33
C TYR A 324 -2.34 16.13 18.00
N SER A 325 -2.94 17.07 18.73
CA SER A 325 -4.22 16.83 19.42
C SER A 325 -5.38 16.71 18.43
N ARG A 326 -6.46 16.02 18.84
CA ARG A 326 -7.73 15.99 18.09
C ARG A 326 -8.20 17.39 17.69
N GLU A 327 -8.13 18.36 18.60
CA GLU A 327 -8.50 19.76 18.34
C GLU A 327 -7.70 20.40 17.18
N MET A 328 -6.37 20.23 17.17
CA MET A 328 -5.53 20.71 16.07
C MET A 328 -5.87 20.00 14.75
N ILE A 329 -6.10 18.69 14.83
CA ILE A 329 -6.44 17.87 13.66
C ILE A 329 -7.77 18.34 13.05
N ASP A 330 -8.80 18.52 13.87
CA ASP A 330 -10.10 19.03 13.43
C ASP A 330 -10.01 20.41 12.78
N GLN A 331 -9.24 21.32 13.39
CA GLN A 331 -9.04 22.65 12.84
C GLN A 331 -8.41 22.58 11.45
N LYS A 332 -7.34 21.80 11.29
CA LYS A 332 -6.63 21.67 10.00
C LYS A 332 -7.46 20.97 8.94
N LEU A 333 -8.24 19.94 9.31
CA LEU A 333 -9.18 19.31 8.38
C LEU A 333 -10.25 20.30 7.90
N ALA A 334 -10.77 21.17 8.78
CA ALA A 334 -11.71 22.21 8.40
C ALA A 334 -11.09 23.26 7.46
N GLU A 335 -9.81 23.60 7.65
CA GLU A 335 -9.06 24.47 6.74
C GLU A 335 -8.93 23.84 5.33
N ILE A 336 -8.58 22.55 5.26
CA ILE A 336 -8.46 21.80 3.99
C ILE A 336 -9.82 21.69 3.28
N GLU A 337 -10.88 21.34 4.01
CA GLU A 337 -12.24 21.30 3.47
C GLU A 337 -12.65 22.66 2.89
N ALA A 338 -12.41 23.75 3.63
CA ALA A 338 -12.71 25.10 3.16
C ALA A 338 -11.89 25.48 1.92
N TYR A 339 -10.63 25.03 1.83
CA TYR A 339 -9.79 25.27 0.66
C TYR A 339 -10.37 24.59 -0.60
N TYR A 340 -10.75 23.31 -0.52
CA TYR A 340 -11.28 22.58 -1.68
C TYR A 340 -12.76 22.83 -2.00
N ALA A 341 -13.49 23.48 -1.09
CA ALA A 341 -14.85 23.95 -1.34
C ALA A 341 -14.93 25.18 -2.26
N ASN A 342 -13.85 25.98 -2.33
CA ASN A 342 -13.76 27.22 -3.11
C ASN A 342 -13.23 26.99 -4.54
#